data_AF-A0AAX2CM56-F1
#
_entry.id   AF-A0AAX2CM56-F1
#
_cell.length_a   1.000
_cell.length_b   1.000
_cell.length_c   1.000
_cell.angle_alpha   90.00
_cell.angle_beta   90.00
_cell.angle_gamma   90.00
#
_symmetry.space_group_name_H-M   'P 1'
#
loop_
_entity.id
_entity.type
_entity.pdbx_description
1 polymer ?
#
loop_
_entity_poly.entity_id
_entity_poly.type
_entity_poly.pdbx_seq_one_letter_code
_entity_poly.pdbx_strand_id
1 'polypeptide(L)' 'MYYVKLIKGQSFYAFNHRFLLDQEEKVTQRIFKYLCKNECFEVRTEEEASSPS' A
#
# COMPACT_ATOMS: atom_id res chain seq x y z
N MET A 1 5.74 3.76 -10.08
CA MET A 1 6.06 3.06 -8.81
C MET A 1 4.78 2.55 -8.11
N TYR A 2 4.88 1.64 -7.14
CA TYR A 2 3.74 1.11 -6.37
C TYR A 2 3.82 1.51 -4.90
N TYR A 3 2.72 2.00 -4.35
CA TYR A 3 2.62 2.45 -2.98
C TYR A 3 1.44 1.81 -2.28
N VAL A 4 1.60 1.57 -0.98
CA VAL A 4 0.54 1.06 -0.10
C VAL A 4 0.56 1.83 1.19
N LYS A 5 -0.61 2.06 1.78
CA LYS A 5 -0.80 2.72 3.07
C LYS A 5 -1.77 1.89 3.90
N LEU A 6 -1.37 1.52 5.12
CA LEU A 6 -2.28 0.84 6.03
C LEU A 6 -3.30 1.85 6.56
N ILE A 7 -4.59 1.57 6.35
CA ILE A 7 -5.71 2.44 6.76
C ILE A 7 -6.61 1.82 7.84
N LYS A 8 -6.45 0.53 8.14
CA LYS A 8 -7.16 -0.16 9.23
C LYS A 8 -6.21 -0.95 10.13
N GLY A 9 -6.48 -0.95 11.43
CA GLY A 9 -5.65 -1.61 12.46
C GLY A 9 -4.46 -0.76 12.89
N GLN A 10 -3.59 -1.27 13.77
CA GLN A 10 -2.39 -0.54 14.23
C GLN A 10 -1.13 -0.93 13.43
N SER A 11 -1.02 -2.19 13.05
CA SER A 11 0.07 -2.72 12.24
C SER A 11 -0.38 -3.96 11.49
N PHE A 12 0.27 -4.25 10.36
CA PHE A 12 0.03 -5.45 9.56
C PHE A 12 1.36 -6.08 9.16
N TYR A 13 1.52 -7.38 9.41
CA TYR A 13 2.76 -8.10 9.12
C TYR A 13 2.59 -9.02 7.91
N ALA A 14 3.36 -8.78 6.86
CA ALA A 14 3.40 -9.63 5.67
C ALA A 14 4.74 -9.49 4.94
N PHE A 15 5.17 -10.53 4.23
CA PHE A 15 6.43 -10.53 3.46
C PHE A 15 7.66 -10.18 4.31
N ASN A 16 7.67 -10.58 5.58
CA ASN A 16 8.73 -10.22 6.53
C ASN A 16 8.91 -8.70 6.72
N HIS A 17 7.84 -7.94 6.47
CA HIS A 17 7.76 -6.49 6.61
C HIS A 17 6.57 -6.13 7.50
N ARG A 18 6.74 -5.07 8.30
CA ARG A 18 5.68 -4.55 9.19
C ARG A 18 5.20 -3.20 8.67
N PHE A 19 3.98 -3.18 8.14
CA PHE A 19 3.28 -1.96 7.76
C PHE A 19 2.66 -1.33 9.01
N LEU A 20 2.82 -0.01 9.17
CA LEU A 20 2.25 0.76 10.27
C LEU A 20 1.08 1.61 9.80
N LEU A 21 0.13 1.86 10.70
CA LEU A 21 -1.06 2.67 10.42
C LEU A 21 -0.66 4.07 9.92
N ASP A 22 -1.36 4.52 8.88
CA ASP A 22 -1.19 5.83 8.24
C ASP A 22 0.19 6.06 7.58
N GLN A 23 1.03 5.03 7.51
CA GLN A 23 2.33 5.11 6.87
C GLN A 23 2.24 4.60 5.42
N GLU A 24 2.55 5.48 4.46
CA GLU A 24 2.70 5.09 3.07
C GLU A 24 4.11 4.54 2.81
N GLU A 25 4.20 3.44 2.08
CA GLU A 25 5.46 2.79 1.74
C GLU A 25 5.51 2.39 0.28
N LYS A 26 6.69 2.55 -0.34
CA LYS A 26 6.96 2.05 -1.67
C LYS A 26 7.21 0.55 -1.60
N VAL A 27 6.50 -0.21 -2.43
CA VAL A 27 6.58 -1.67 -2.47
C VAL A 27 6.86 -2.21 -3.87
N THR A 28 7.16 -3.50 -3.94
CA THR A 28 7.24 -4.21 -5.21
C THR A 28 5.85 -4.48 -5.78
N GLN A 29 5.75 -4.70 -7.09
CA GLN A 29 4.48 -5.07 -7.75
C GLN A 29 3.84 -6.32 -7.13
N ARG A 30 4.65 -7.27 -6.66
CA ARG A 30 4.18 -8.51 -6.02
C ARG A 30 3.41 -8.21 -4.74
N ILE A 31 3.98 -7.38 -3.87
CA ILE A 31 3.36 -6.97 -2.61
C ILE A 31 2.11 -6.14 -2.90
N PHE A 32 2.20 -5.20 -3.84
CA PHE A 32 1.05 -4.40 -4.27
C PHE A 32 -0.14 -5.25 -4.72
N LYS A 33 0.07 -6.24 -5.61
CA LYS A 33 -0.99 -7.14 -6.10
C LYS A 33 -1.62 -7.99 -4.99
N TYR A 34 -0.89 -8.26 -3.92
CA TYR A 34 -1.41 -8.96 -2.75
C TYR A 34 -2.24 -8.02 -1.87
N LEU A 35 -1.72 -6.82 -1.59
CA LEU A 35 -2.35 -5.85 -0.70
C LEU A 35 -3.52 -5.10 -1.34
N CYS A 36 -3.57 -4.95 -2.67
CA CYS A 36 -4.68 -4.27 -3.34
C CYS A 36 -6.04 -4.98 -3.19
N LYS A 37 -6.03 -6.25 -2.79
CA LYS A 37 -7.23 -7.04 -2.49
C LYS A 37 -7.62 -6.99 -1.01
N ASN A 38 -6.85 -6.29 -0.18
CA ASN A 38 -7.02 -6.23 1.25
C ASN A 38 -7.62 -4.88 1.64
N GLU A 39 -8.81 -4.91 2.23
CA GLU A 39 -9.55 -3.71 2.66
C GLU A 39 -8.86 -2.89 3.76
N CYS A 40 -7.80 -3.42 4.38
CA CYS A 40 -6.99 -2.69 5.34
C CYS A 40 -6.00 -1.73 4.68
N PHE A 41 -5.82 -1.81 3.36
CA PHE A 41 -4.81 -1.02 2.65
C PHE A 41 -5.45 -0.13 1.59
N GLU A 42 -5.01 1.12 1.56
CA GLU A 42 -5.12 1.98 0.39
C GLU A 42 -3.88 1.75 -0.48
N VAL A 43 -4.07 1.65 -1.79
CA VAL A 43 -2.99 1.38 -2.74
C VAL A 43 -3.07 2.37 -3.88
N ARG A 44 -1.91 2.83 -4.37
CA ARG A 44 -1.85 3.70 -5.55
C ARG A 44 -0.64 3.38 -6.40
N THR A 45 -0.75 3.66 -7.70
CA THR A 45 0.40 3.69 -8.60
C THR A 45 0.81 5.14 -8.85
N GLU A 46 2.08 5.34 -9.14
CA GLU A 46 2.61 6.67 -9.52
C GLU A 46 1.97 7.21 -10.81
N GLU A 47 1.46 6.33 -11.67
CA GLU A 47 0.77 6.72 -12.91
C GLU A 47 -0.56 7.43 -12.62
N GLU A 48 -1.26 7.05 -11.54
CA GLU A 48 -2.50 7.72 -11.13
C GLU A 48 -2.26 9.10 -10.48
N ALA A 49 -1.05 9.36 -9.96
CA ALA A 49 -0.73 10.63 -9.33
C ALA A 49 -0.48 11.78 -10.33
N SER A 50 -0.35 11.48 -11.63
CA SER A 50 -0.05 12.47 -12.68
C SER A 50 -1.27 12.98 -13.45
N SER A 51 -2.49 12.64 -13.02
CA SER A 51 -3.72 13.21 -13.58
C SER A 51 -4.31 14.27 -12.64
N PRO A 52 -3.92 15.56 -12.76
CA PRO A 52 -4.74 16.63 -12.21
C PRO A 52 -6.02 16.72 -13.04
N SER A 53 -7.17 16.50 -12.40
CA SER A 53 -8.49 16.92 -12.92
C SER A 53 -8.96 18.12 -12.11
#